data_AF-A0A2U2N7S3-F1
#
_entry.id   AF-A0A2U2N7S3-F1
#
_cell.length_a   1.000
_cell.length_b   1.000
_cell.length_c   1.000
_cell.angle_alpha   90.00
_cell.angle_beta   90.00
_cell.angle_gamma   90.00
#
_symmetry.space_group_name_H-M   'P 1'
#
loop_
_entity.id
_entity.type
_entity.pdbx_description
1 polymer ?
#
loop_
_entity_poly.entity_id
_entity_poly.type
_entity_poly.pdbx_seq_one_letter_code
_entity_poly.pdbx_strand_id
1 'polypeptide(L)'
;MNNERLSLWQRVKLAGRVLTRSGMDDMPDGIRPPSRASAYDPLALSTVFRGVQVLQTAITGLPIHEMRDGLKLDGVSRLIAQPDVNRSRRDFIADMVASMVLDGNAFVRLVSYAGEIVSCEVLPPSLVTVTDDGNDPAAPRLRYSYLGRDYTSEQIVHCKFLNVPGRLRGLGPISAAREEVEGAKLARDYKARFYTDSSNLKGYLKTDQKVTPDYARQAKQDWKAQGTAGDIKVLGNNLSYVPLDMKPADLQFLETQKFDTTQIARLLGIPASIMLAAVDGSNLTYSNIEQSWIEFADYTLAAYTGEIEELFNRLLPRGRTAAFDWDSSRRADMADRFNAYKTALDAGWMQINEVRAREALPPLETNETTSNAGDGGEGEQDAAA
;
A
#
# COMPACT_ATOMS: atom_id res chain seq x y z
N MET A 1 17.57 38.57 -58.93
CA MET A 1 16.11 38.43 -59.02
C MET A 1 15.78 36.95 -58.94
N ASN A 2 15.08 36.37 -57.97
CA ASN A 2 14.72 36.75 -56.62
C ASN A 2 14.81 35.45 -55.80
N ASN A 3 15.65 35.45 -54.78
CA ASN A 3 15.85 34.31 -53.89
C ASN A 3 14.91 34.50 -52.70
N GLU A 4 13.67 34.01 -52.80
CA GLU A 4 12.72 34.06 -51.68
C GLU A 4 13.09 33.01 -50.63
N ARG A 5 13.98 33.39 -49.71
CA ARG A 5 14.22 32.66 -48.46
C ARG A 5 12.95 32.77 -47.59
N LEU A 6 12.24 31.66 -47.46
CA LEU A 6 11.15 31.48 -46.48
C LEU A 6 11.58 31.97 -45.09
N SER A 7 10.75 32.79 -44.46
CA SER A 7 11.06 33.35 -43.15
C SER A 7 11.06 32.26 -42.06
N LEU A 8 11.83 32.48 -40.99
CA LEU A 8 11.91 31.58 -39.84
C LEU A 8 10.51 31.25 -39.29
N TRP A 9 9.60 32.23 -39.29
CA TRP A 9 8.20 32.08 -38.88
C TRP A 9 7.36 31.23 -39.82
N GLN A 10 7.61 31.26 -41.13
CA GLN A 10 6.94 30.38 -42.09
C GLN A 10 7.43 28.94 -41.95
N ARG A 11 8.72 28.72 -41.65
CA ARG A 11 9.28 27.40 -41.35
C ARG A 11 8.75 26.82 -40.03
N VAL A 12 8.60 27.66 -39.00
CA VAL A 12 7.98 27.26 -37.72
C VAL A 12 6.50 26.93 -37.89
N LYS A 13 5.75 27.70 -38.70
CA LYS A 13 4.34 27.35 -39.03
C LYS A 13 4.23 26.06 -39.83
N LEU A 14 5.12 25.80 -40.79
CA LEU A 14 5.14 24.55 -41.54
C LEU A 14 5.55 23.35 -40.66
N ALA A 15 6.53 23.51 -39.78
CA ALA A 15 6.90 22.47 -38.81
C ALA A 15 5.77 22.19 -37.81
N GLY A 16 5.08 23.22 -37.32
CA GLY A 16 3.90 23.08 -36.45
C GLY A 16 2.70 22.41 -37.14
N ARG A 17 2.55 22.59 -38.46
CA ARG A 17 1.48 21.97 -39.26
C ARG A 17 1.82 20.54 -39.72
N VAL A 18 3.10 20.20 -39.82
CA VAL A 18 3.59 18.84 -40.14
C VAL A 18 3.63 17.94 -38.90
N LEU A 19 3.73 18.51 -37.69
CA LEU A 19 3.66 17.75 -36.43
C LEU A 19 2.24 17.51 -35.89
N THR A 20 1.20 18.04 -36.55
CA THR A 20 -0.20 17.91 -36.09
C THR A 20 -1.12 17.18 -37.06
N ARG A 21 -0.59 16.42 -38.03
CA ARG A 21 -1.40 15.53 -38.86
C ARG A 21 -0.81 14.13 -38.97
N SER A 22 -1.29 13.26 -38.09
CA SER A 22 -1.56 11.87 -38.44
C SER A 22 -2.90 11.45 -37.84
N GLY A 23 -3.96 11.55 -38.65
CA GLY A 23 -5.09 10.61 -38.63
C GLY A 23 -6.15 10.67 -37.52
N MET A 24 -6.46 11.83 -36.93
CA MET A 24 -7.45 11.90 -35.83
C MET A 24 -8.72 12.72 -36.08
N ASP A 25 -8.80 13.53 -37.15
CA ASP A 25 -9.94 14.45 -37.38
C ASP A 25 -10.99 13.94 -38.39
N ASP A 26 -10.81 12.76 -38.99
CA ASP A 26 -11.71 12.22 -40.04
C ASP A 26 -12.43 10.92 -39.62
N MET A 27 -12.35 10.54 -38.33
CA MET A 27 -12.91 9.29 -37.83
C MET A 27 -14.30 9.51 -37.19
N PRO A 28 -15.37 8.82 -37.64
CA PRO A 28 -16.69 8.88 -37.01
C PRO A 28 -16.61 8.51 -35.53
N ASP A 29 -17.41 9.16 -34.68
CA ASP A 29 -17.37 9.00 -33.21
C ASP A 29 -17.48 7.54 -32.73
N GLY A 30 -18.06 6.63 -33.53
CA GLY A 30 -18.17 5.20 -33.23
C GLY A 30 -16.93 4.34 -33.51
N ILE A 31 -15.88 4.88 -34.13
CA ILE A 31 -14.64 4.16 -34.51
C ILE A 31 -13.40 4.79 -33.83
N ARG A 32 -13.60 5.82 -33.00
CA ARG A 32 -12.50 6.40 -32.22
C ARG A 32 -12.02 5.38 -31.19
N PRO A 33 -10.71 5.03 -31.16
CA PRO A 33 -10.14 4.37 -30.00
C PRO A 33 -10.50 5.20 -28.77
N PRO A 34 -10.90 4.58 -27.65
CA PRO A 34 -11.22 5.35 -26.45
C PRO A 34 -10.05 6.31 -26.17
N SER A 35 -10.38 7.57 -25.88
CA SER A 35 -9.38 8.56 -25.48
C SER A 35 -8.48 7.93 -24.43
N ARG A 36 -7.16 8.06 -24.57
CA ARG A 36 -6.22 7.74 -23.48
C ARG A 36 -6.55 8.69 -22.33
N ALA A 37 -7.48 8.31 -21.48
CA ALA A 37 -7.91 9.08 -20.34
C ALA A 37 -6.79 9.12 -19.30
N SER A 38 -6.83 10.18 -18.50
CA SER A 38 -5.91 10.60 -17.44
C SER A 38 -5.17 9.49 -16.69
N ALA A 39 -3.94 9.80 -16.25
CA ALA A 39 -3.12 9.03 -15.32
C ALA A 39 -3.97 8.14 -14.40
N TYR A 40 -3.85 6.84 -14.62
CA TYR A 40 -4.59 5.82 -13.91
C TYR A 40 -4.27 5.87 -12.40
N ASP A 41 -5.30 5.97 -11.56
CA ASP A 41 -5.16 5.81 -10.11
C ASP A 41 -5.32 4.33 -9.72
N PRO A 42 -4.22 3.65 -9.34
CA PRO A 42 -4.28 2.24 -8.94
C PRO A 42 -5.10 2.01 -7.67
N LEU A 43 -5.31 3.04 -6.84
CA LEU A 43 -6.13 2.95 -5.63
C LEU A 43 -7.63 2.78 -5.92
N ALA A 44 -8.08 2.99 -7.17
CA ALA A 44 -9.46 2.71 -7.57
C ALA A 44 -9.80 1.20 -7.52
N LEU A 45 -8.79 0.32 -7.50
CA LEU A 45 -8.97 -1.12 -7.32
C LEU A 45 -8.96 -1.46 -5.83
N SER A 46 -10.04 -2.08 -5.33
CA SER A 46 -10.21 -2.36 -3.90
C SER A 46 -9.08 -3.19 -3.30
N THR A 47 -8.52 -4.12 -4.07
CA THR A 47 -7.38 -4.95 -3.63
C THR A 47 -6.13 -4.11 -3.42
N VAL A 48 -5.84 -3.15 -4.30
CA VAL A 48 -4.70 -2.24 -4.15
C VAL A 48 -4.93 -1.28 -2.98
N PHE A 49 -6.11 -0.65 -2.92
CA PHE A 49 -6.48 0.23 -1.81
C PHE A 49 -6.32 -0.46 -0.45
N ARG A 50 -6.90 -1.66 -0.31
CA ARG A 50 -6.82 -2.43 0.92
C ARG A 50 -5.39 -2.83 1.23
N GLY A 51 -4.62 -3.24 0.23
CA GLY A 51 -3.23 -3.64 0.45
C GLY A 51 -2.35 -2.48 0.92
N VAL A 52 -2.45 -1.30 0.30
CA VAL A 52 -1.77 -0.09 0.75
C VAL A 52 -2.19 0.27 2.18
N GLN A 53 -3.49 0.24 2.46
CA GLN A 53 -4.03 0.57 3.77
C GLN A 53 -3.59 -0.41 4.88
N VAL A 54 -3.46 -1.71 4.57
CA VAL A 54 -2.91 -2.72 5.49
C VAL A 54 -1.44 -2.43 5.80
N LEU A 55 -0.61 -2.17 4.79
CA LEU A 55 0.80 -1.84 4.99
C LEU A 55 0.98 -0.59 5.85
N GLN A 56 0.24 0.49 5.53
CA GLN A 56 0.26 1.72 6.33
C GLN A 56 -0.19 1.49 7.77
N THR A 57 -1.28 0.74 7.97
CA THR A 57 -1.81 0.47 9.32
C THR A 57 -0.83 -0.34 10.15
N ALA A 58 -0.22 -1.37 9.55
CA ALA A 58 0.75 -2.21 10.23
C ALA A 58 1.98 -1.39 10.65
N ILE A 59 2.59 -0.63 9.72
CA ILE A 59 3.84 0.10 9.98
C ILE A 59 3.62 1.28 10.93
N THR A 60 2.56 2.07 10.71
CA THR A 60 2.27 3.23 11.58
C THR A 60 1.77 2.85 12.98
N GLY A 61 1.41 1.58 13.17
CA GLY A 61 1.07 1.00 14.46
C GLY A 61 2.29 0.65 15.30
N LEU A 62 3.47 0.51 14.69
CA LEU A 62 4.70 0.12 15.37
C LEU A 62 5.27 1.29 16.19
N PRO A 63 5.63 1.07 17.47
CA PRO A 63 6.48 1.97 18.21
C PRO A 63 7.87 2.08 17.59
N ILE A 64 8.51 3.23 17.79
CA ILE A 64 9.89 3.48 17.40
C ILE A 64 10.66 3.86 18.66
N HIS A 65 11.78 3.19 18.90
CA HIS A 65 12.68 3.49 20.00
C HIS A 65 14.00 4.01 19.49
N GLU A 66 14.66 4.85 20.29
CA GLU A 66 16.07 5.13 20.09
C GLU A 66 16.92 4.11 20.82
N MET A 67 17.99 3.70 20.17
CA MET A 67 18.97 2.75 20.66
C MET A 67 20.33 3.43 20.74
N ARG A 68 21.11 3.11 21.77
CA ARG A 68 22.52 3.47 21.88
C ARG A 68 23.29 2.26 22.38
N ASP A 69 24.34 1.86 21.66
CA ASP A 69 25.18 0.70 22.02
C ASP A 69 24.36 -0.59 22.28
N GLY A 70 23.24 -0.75 21.57
CA GLY A 70 22.33 -1.89 21.71
C GLY A 70 21.27 -1.77 22.83
N LEU A 71 21.24 -0.67 23.58
CA LEU A 71 20.27 -0.42 24.66
C LEU A 71 19.18 0.57 24.23
N LYS A 72 17.92 0.27 24.59
CA LYS A 72 16.78 1.18 24.41
C LYS A 72 16.95 2.40 25.32
N LEU A 73 16.74 3.59 24.76
CA LEU A 73 16.68 4.84 25.51
C LEU A 73 15.24 5.12 25.96
N ASP A 74 15.07 5.73 27.13
CA ASP A 74 13.75 6.06 27.70
C ASP A 74 13.02 7.17 26.93
N GLY A 75 13.74 7.93 26.10
CA GLY A 75 13.23 9.08 25.37
C GLY A 75 13.49 8.99 23.87
N VAL A 76 12.60 9.61 23.12
CA VAL A 76 12.71 9.76 21.66
C VAL A 76 12.91 11.24 21.34
N SER A 77 13.88 11.53 20.48
CA SER A 77 14.20 12.86 19.98
C SER A 77 13.00 13.46 19.28
N ARG A 78 12.84 14.77 19.42
CA ARG A 78 11.70 15.52 18.87
C ARG A 78 11.48 15.23 17.38
N LEU A 79 12.55 15.12 16.60
CA LEU A 79 12.47 14.90 15.16
C LEU A 79 12.00 13.48 14.78
N ILE A 80 12.11 12.50 15.68
CA ILE A 80 11.50 11.17 15.48
C ILE A 80 10.07 11.15 16.03
N ALA A 81 9.83 11.81 17.16
CA ALA A 81 8.50 11.90 17.75
C ALA A 81 7.52 12.68 16.85
N GLN A 82 8.00 13.74 16.19
CA GLN A 82 7.25 14.58 15.25
C GLN A 82 8.18 15.02 14.11
N PRO A 83 8.35 14.18 13.06
CA PRO A 83 9.25 14.47 11.93
C PRO A 83 8.81 15.67 11.10
N ASP A 84 7.51 15.82 10.85
CA ASP A 84 6.91 16.94 10.14
C ASP A 84 6.21 17.85 11.14
N VAL A 85 6.55 19.13 11.16
CA VAL A 85 5.93 20.10 12.09
C VAL A 85 4.45 20.33 11.81
N ASN A 86 3.98 20.06 10.58
CA ASN A 86 2.60 20.31 10.15
C ASN A 86 1.72 19.06 10.18
N ARG A 87 2.30 17.87 10.37
CA ARG A 87 1.58 16.58 10.29
C ARG A 87 1.92 15.68 11.47
N SER A 88 1.06 14.70 11.75
CA SER A 88 1.38 13.69 12.76
C SER A 88 2.49 12.75 12.27
N ARG A 89 3.22 12.12 13.20
CA ARG A 89 4.19 11.07 12.85
C ARG A 89 3.55 9.94 12.05
N ARG A 90 2.30 9.60 12.38
CA ARG A 90 1.53 8.56 11.68
C ARG A 90 1.31 8.95 10.22
N ASP A 91 0.90 10.18 9.94
CA ASP A 91 0.66 10.63 8.57
C ASP A 91 1.97 10.68 7.76
N PHE A 92 3.05 11.18 8.39
CA PHE A 92 4.38 11.20 7.77
C PHE A 92 4.84 9.80 7.32
N ILE A 93 4.75 8.82 8.24
CA ILE A 93 5.11 7.43 7.94
C ILE A 93 4.16 6.83 6.90
N ALA A 94 2.85 7.11 7.00
CA ALA A 94 1.86 6.63 6.04
C ALA A 94 2.15 7.13 4.62
N ASP A 95 2.53 8.41 4.47
CA ASP A 95 2.88 9.02 3.19
C ASP A 95 4.18 8.43 2.60
N MET A 96 5.17 8.14 3.45
CA MET A 96 6.39 7.44 3.02
C MET A 96 6.07 6.03 2.52
N VAL A 97 5.29 5.26 3.26
CA VAL A 97 4.86 3.91 2.86
C VAL A 97 4.08 3.96 1.55
N ALA A 98 3.10 4.86 1.42
CA ALA A 98 2.34 5.00 0.18
C ALA A 98 3.24 5.35 -1.01
N SER A 99 4.20 6.27 -0.83
CA SER A 99 5.15 6.66 -1.86
C SER A 99 6.02 5.48 -2.32
N MET A 100 6.51 4.67 -1.37
CA MET A 100 7.28 3.46 -1.67
C MET A 100 6.43 2.36 -2.33
N VAL A 101 5.19 2.13 -1.89
CA VAL A 101 4.31 1.10 -2.48
C VAL A 101 3.87 1.48 -3.90
N LEU A 102 3.46 2.73 -4.11
CA LEU A 102 2.84 3.18 -5.35
C LEU A 102 3.85 3.54 -6.44
N ASP A 103 4.94 4.23 -6.07
CA ASP A 103 5.96 4.71 -7.01
C ASP A 103 7.30 3.98 -6.86
N GLY A 104 7.60 3.44 -5.68
CA GLY A 104 8.91 2.85 -5.36
C GLY A 104 9.89 3.79 -4.72
N ASN A 105 9.51 5.06 -4.58
CA ASN A 105 10.40 6.12 -4.17
C ASN A 105 9.66 7.00 -3.16
N ALA A 106 10.25 7.21 -1.98
CA ALA A 106 9.86 8.29 -1.09
C ALA A 106 10.98 9.33 -1.04
N PHE A 107 10.61 10.59 -1.25
CA PHE A 107 11.55 11.71 -1.17
C PHE A 107 11.19 12.55 0.05
N VAL A 108 12.16 12.76 0.93
CA VAL A 108 11.98 13.56 2.14
C VAL A 108 12.87 14.79 2.05
N ARG A 109 12.25 15.97 1.96
CA ARG A 109 12.95 17.25 2.02
C ARG A 109 13.26 17.60 3.46
N LEU A 110 14.54 17.83 3.73
CA LEU A 110 15.04 18.28 5.02
C LEU A 110 14.99 19.80 5.07
N VAL A 111 14.17 20.34 5.96
CA VAL A 111 14.08 21.77 6.21
C VAL A 111 14.98 22.10 7.38
N SER A 112 15.99 22.92 7.14
CA SER A 112 16.93 23.38 8.17
C SER A 112 16.70 24.82 8.58
N TYR A 113 16.93 25.11 9.85
CA TYR A 113 16.93 26.46 10.42
C TYR A 113 18.13 26.58 11.35
N ALA A 114 18.93 27.64 11.20
CA ALA A 114 20.15 27.88 11.98
C ALA A 114 21.16 26.70 11.98
N GLY A 115 21.19 25.91 10.90
CA GLY A 115 22.11 24.77 10.76
C GLY A 115 21.58 23.44 11.34
N GLU A 116 20.40 23.45 11.96
CA GLU A 116 19.74 22.25 12.49
C GLU A 116 18.53 21.88 11.63
N ILE A 117 18.26 20.58 11.49
CA ILE A 117 17.06 20.09 10.79
C ILE A 117 15.86 20.24 11.73
N VAL A 118 14.86 21.02 11.29
CA VAL A 118 13.66 21.33 12.09
C VAL A 118 12.41 20.61 11.62
N SER A 119 12.38 20.18 10.36
CA SER A 119 11.24 19.45 9.79
C SER A 119 11.67 18.57 8.62
N CYS A 120 10.96 17.45 8.46
CA CYS A 120 11.07 16.52 7.35
C CYS A 120 9.75 16.53 6.57
N GLU A 121 9.79 16.83 5.28
CA GLU A 121 8.60 16.94 4.45
C GLU A 121 8.61 15.89 3.34
N VAL A 122 7.63 14.98 3.35
CA VAL A 122 7.46 14.00 2.26
C VAL A 122 6.99 14.74 1.01
N LEU A 123 7.74 14.60 -0.08
CA LEU A 123 7.42 15.19 -1.38
C LEU A 123 6.67 14.17 -2.25
N PRO A 124 5.68 14.62 -3.07
CA PRO A 124 5.04 13.77 -4.06
C PRO A 124 6.06 13.20 -5.07
N PRO A 125 6.23 11.86 -5.16
CA PRO A 125 7.27 11.27 -6.02
C PRO A 125 7.12 11.59 -7.50
N SER A 126 5.89 11.81 -7.97
CA SER A 126 5.56 12.17 -9.35
C SER A 126 6.04 13.56 -9.76
N LEU A 127 6.34 14.43 -8.79
CA LEU A 127 6.81 15.80 -9.01
C LEU A 127 8.32 15.95 -8.80
N VAL A 128 9.02 14.89 -8.40
CA VAL A 128 10.46 14.88 -8.19
C VAL A 128 11.15 14.24 -9.39
N THR A 129 12.10 14.95 -9.98
CA THR A 129 13.00 14.41 -11.01
C THR A 129 14.35 14.09 -10.38
N VAL A 130 14.92 12.93 -10.69
CA VAL A 130 16.25 12.52 -10.22
C VAL A 130 17.19 12.50 -11.42
N THR A 131 18.31 13.22 -11.32
CA THR A 131 19.38 13.22 -12.33
C THR A 131 20.70 12.83 -11.69
N ASP A 132 21.64 12.41 -12.53
CA ASP A 132 23.00 12.06 -12.15
C ASP A 132 23.96 13.04 -12.82
N ASP A 133 24.66 13.85 -12.01
CA ASP A 133 25.73 14.76 -12.46
C ASP A 133 27.11 14.05 -12.44
N GLY A 134 27.14 12.76 -12.10
CA GLY A 134 28.34 11.94 -12.04
C GLY A 134 28.74 11.38 -13.40
N ASN A 135 30.00 10.98 -13.50
CA ASN A 135 30.53 10.28 -14.68
C ASN A 135 30.67 8.77 -14.46
N ASP A 136 30.49 8.30 -13.22
CA ASP A 136 30.58 6.89 -12.84
C ASP A 136 29.18 6.39 -12.41
N PRO A 137 28.53 5.53 -13.22
CA PRO A 137 27.24 4.95 -12.86
C PRO A 137 27.24 4.13 -11.56
N ALA A 138 28.41 3.69 -11.07
CA ALA A 138 28.54 3.03 -9.78
C ALA A 138 28.57 4.00 -8.59
N ALA A 139 28.85 5.29 -8.84
CA ALA A 139 28.91 6.35 -7.84
C ALA A 139 28.17 7.61 -8.32
N PRO A 140 26.83 7.52 -8.49
CA PRO A 140 26.05 8.61 -9.06
C PRO A 140 26.06 9.83 -8.14
N ARG A 141 26.26 11.01 -8.73
CA ARG A 141 26.12 12.30 -8.03
C ARG A 141 24.70 12.79 -8.20
N LEU A 142 23.81 12.30 -7.34
CA LEU A 142 22.38 12.55 -7.42
C LEU A 142 22.02 14.03 -7.22
N ARG A 143 21.19 14.54 -8.13
CA ARG A 143 20.45 15.79 -8.00
C ARG A 143 18.96 15.52 -8.06
N TYR A 144 18.22 16.35 -7.34
CA TYR A 144 16.77 16.28 -7.27
C TYR A 144 16.19 17.62 -7.73
N SER A 145 15.21 17.59 -8.61
CA SER A 145 14.46 18.80 -8.97
C SER A 145 13.01 18.63 -8.53
N TYR A 146 12.49 19.60 -7.79
CA TYR A 146 11.10 19.64 -7.31
C TYR A 146 10.51 21.04 -7.52
N LEU A 147 9.42 21.13 -8.28
CA LEU A 147 8.75 22.39 -8.65
C LEU A 147 9.72 23.44 -9.23
N GLY A 148 10.68 23.00 -10.06
CA GLY A 148 11.66 23.86 -10.72
C GLY A 148 12.79 24.38 -9.81
N ARG A 149 12.92 23.83 -8.60
CA ARG A 149 14.06 24.07 -7.71
C ARG A 149 14.91 22.83 -7.59
N ASP A 150 16.22 23.01 -7.64
CA ASP A 150 17.17 21.93 -7.53
C ASP A 150 17.68 21.79 -6.09
N TYR A 151 17.87 20.53 -5.70
CA TYR A 151 18.23 20.08 -4.37
C TYR A 151 19.36 19.05 -4.45
N THR A 152 20.20 19.04 -3.42
CA THR A 152 21.28 18.06 -3.28
C THR A 152 20.84 16.84 -2.47
N SER A 153 21.66 15.78 -2.45
CA SER A 153 21.50 14.62 -1.57
C SER A 153 21.66 14.91 -0.07
N GLU A 154 22.04 16.13 0.29
CA GLU A 154 22.04 16.62 1.67
C GLU A 154 20.69 17.25 2.06
N GLN A 155 19.94 17.74 1.07
CA GLN A 155 18.66 18.43 1.29
C GLN A 155 17.45 17.52 1.05
N ILE A 156 17.61 16.49 0.21
CA ILE A 156 16.59 15.47 -0.02
C ILE A 156 17.18 14.09 0.28
N VAL A 157 16.51 13.37 1.15
CA VAL A 157 16.74 11.94 1.38
C VAL A 157 15.83 11.15 0.43
N HIS A 158 16.41 10.23 -0.32
CA HIS A 158 15.71 9.39 -1.28
C HIS A 158 15.70 7.95 -0.77
N CYS A 159 14.54 7.54 -0.25
CA CYS A 159 14.27 6.18 0.18
C CYS A 159 13.70 5.38 -1.00
N LYS A 160 14.22 4.17 -1.24
CA LYS A 160 13.86 3.35 -2.40
C LYS A 160 13.39 1.98 -1.94
N PHE A 161 12.22 1.56 -2.39
CA PHE A 161 11.68 0.25 -2.03
C PHE A 161 12.54 -0.90 -2.58
N LEU A 162 12.76 -0.93 -3.90
CA LEU A 162 13.65 -1.87 -4.55
C LEU A 162 14.75 -1.12 -5.30
N ASN A 163 16.01 -1.36 -4.91
CA ASN A 163 17.17 -0.83 -5.59
C ASN A 163 17.64 -1.77 -6.71
N VAL A 164 17.90 -1.20 -7.89
CA VAL A 164 18.50 -1.91 -9.03
C VAL A 164 19.75 -1.14 -9.46
N PRO A 165 20.95 -1.75 -9.48
CA PRO A 165 22.17 -1.08 -9.92
C PRO A 165 22.00 -0.40 -11.28
N GLY A 166 22.49 0.84 -11.39
CA GLY A 166 22.36 1.67 -12.60
C GLY A 166 21.02 2.38 -12.75
N ARG A 167 20.00 2.11 -11.91
CA ARG A 167 18.76 2.90 -11.89
C ARG A 167 18.82 3.98 -10.82
N LEU A 168 18.52 5.22 -11.24
CA LEU A 168 18.47 6.36 -10.33
C LEU A 168 17.25 6.32 -9.38
N ARG A 169 16.13 5.76 -9.85
CA ARG A 169 14.91 5.55 -9.06
C ARG A 169 14.73 4.07 -8.70
N GLY A 170 14.19 3.85 -7.51
CA GLY A 170 13.70 2.55 -7.08
C GLY A 170 12.41 2.15 -7.80
N LEU A 171 12.08 0.88 -7.66
CA LEU A 171 10.84 0.28 -8.19
C LEU A 171 9.92 -0.07 -7.03
N GLY A 172 8.67 0.37 -7.10
CA GLY A 172 7.63 0.00 -6.15
C GLY A 172 6.80 -1.14 -6.70
N PRO A 173 6.15 -1.95 -5.85
CA PRO A 173 5.36 -3.10 -6.27
C PRO A 173 4.30 -2.71 -7.31
N ILE A 174 3.50 -1.67 -7.05
CA ILE A 174 2.45 -1.24 -7.98
C ILE A 174 3.04 -0.61 -9.26
N SER A 175 4.13 0.15 -9.13
CA SER A 175 4.79 0.76 -10.29
C SER A 175 5.40 -0.28 -11.23
N ALA A 176 5.95 -1.37 -10.68
CA ALA A 176 6.63 -2.43 -11.42
C ALA A 176 5.64 -3.31 -12.18
N ALA A 177 4.47 -3.60 -11.60
CA ALA A 177 3.42 -4.40 -12.22
C ALA A 177 2.26 -3.54 -12.74
N ARG A 178 2.54 -2.32 -13.21
CA ARG A 178 1.52 -1.37 -13.66
C ARG A 178 0.57 -1.98 -14.71
N GLU A 179 1.12 -2.70 -15.68
CA GLU A 179 0.35 -3.34 -16.75
C GLU A 179 -0.61 -4.42 -16.21
N GLU A 180 -0.16 -5.21 -15.23
CA GLU A 180 -1.00 -6.23 -14.58
C GLU A 180 -2.15 -5.60 -13.79
N VAL A 181 -1.86 -4.54 -13.02
CA VAL A 181 -2.86 -3.81 -12.24
C VAL A 181 -3.87 -3.12 -13.16
N GLU A 182 -3.41 -2.53 -14.28
CA GLU A 182 -4.28 -1.95 -15.30
C GLU A 182 -5.17 -3.01 -15.96
N GLY A 183 -4.62 -4.18 -16.29
CA GLY A 183 -5.35 -5.32 -16.83
C GLY A 183 -6.49 -5.78 -15.92
N ALA A 184 -6.21 -5.95 -14.63
CA ALA A 184 -7.20 -6.35 -13.62
C ALA A 184 -8.37 -5.33 -13.52
N LYS A 185 -8.06 -4.03 -13.59
CA LYS A 185 -9.10 -3.00 -13.63
C LYS A 185 -9.92 -3.06 -14.92
N LEU A 186 -9.28 -3.18 -16.07
CA LEU A 186 -9.98 -3.26 -17.35
C LEU A 186 -10.93 -4.47 -17.38
N ALA A 187 -10.51 -5.61 -16.84
CA ALA A 187 -11.35 -6.79 -16.67
C ALA A 187 -12.56 -6.51 -15.75
N ARG A 188 -12.35 -5.85 -14.60
CA ARG A 188 -13.43 -5.43 -13.70
C ARG A 188 -14.42 -4.48 -14.39
N ASP A 189 -13.92 -3.46 -15.08
CA ASP A 189 -14.76 -2.46 -15.76
C ASP A 189 -15.53 -3.09 -16.91
N TYR A 190 -14.90 -4.00 -17.66
CA TYR A 190 -15.55 -4.79 -18.69
C TYR A 190 -16.67 -5.64 -18.10
N LYS A 191 -16.44 -6.34 -16.98
CA LYS A 191 -17.48 -7.10 -16.26
C LYS A 191 -18.64 -6.19 -15.84
N ALA A 192 -18.37 -5.01 -15.28
CA ALA A 192 -19.40 -4.06 -14.89
C ALA A 192 -20.23 -3.57 -16.10
N ARG A 193 -19.56 -3.25 -17.22
CA ARG A 193 -20.20 -2.90 -18.49
C ARG A 193 -21.01 -4.08 -19.05
N PHE A 194 -20.51 -5.30 -18.92
CA PHE A 194 -21.23 -6.48 -19.38
C PHE A 194 -22.59 -6.66 -18.67
N TYR A 195 -22.71 -6.32 -17.38
CA TYR A 195 -24.01 -6.40 -16.71
C TYR A 195 -24.91 -5.18 -16.92
N THR A 196 -24.34 -4.01 -17.24
CA THR A 196 -25.08 -2.74 -17.37
C THR A 196 -25.43 -2.40 -18.82
N ASP A 197 -24.66 -2.89 -19.79
CA ASP A 197 -24.92 -2.66 -21.20
C ASP A 197 -26.09 -3.53 -21.66
N SER A 198 -27.14 -2.84 -22.12
CA SER A 198 -28.33 -3.46 -22.70
C SER A 198 -28.08 -4.11 -24.06
N SER A 199 -26.88 -3.91 -24.64
CA SER A 199 -26.46 -4.53 -25.91
C SER A 199 -26.16 -6.03 -25.79
N ASN A 200 -25.96 -6.55 -24.58
CA ASN A 200 -25.77 -7.98 -24.37
C ASN A 200 -27.07 -8.73 -24.63
N LEU A 201 -27.17 -9.35 -25.81
CA LEU A 201 -28.27 -10.22 -26.16
C LEU A 201 -28.33 -11.36 -25.14
N LYS A 202 -29.32 -11.31 -24.25
CA LYS A 202 -29.61 -12.38 -23.28
C LYS A 202 -30.27 -13.60 -23.93
N GLY A 203 -30.74 -13.41 -25.16
CA GLY A 203 -31.41 -14.41 -25.98
C GLY A 203 -32.09 -13.73 -27.16
N TYR A 204 -32.64 -14.55 -28.06
CA TYR A 204 -33.44 -14.08 -29.18
C TYR A 204 -34.72 -14.91 -29.29
N LEU A 205 -35.75 -14.30 -29.86
CA LEU A 205 -36.99 -15.00 -30.20
C LEU A 205 -36.85 -15.57 -31.61
N LYS A 206 -37.05 -16.88 -31.75
CA LYS A 206 -37.00 -17.61 -33.02
C LYS A 206 -38.39 -18.12 -33.39
N THR A 207 -38.77 -17.99 -34.65
CA THR A 207 -39.94 -18.67 -35.25
C THR A 207 -39.55 -19.22 -36.61
N ASP A 208 -40.17 -20.33 -37.01
CA ASP A 208 -39.94 -20.98 -38.31
C ASP A 208 -40.83 -20.38 -39.43
N GLN A 209 -41.69 -19.42 -39.10
CA GLN A 209 -42.57 -18.73 -40.06
C GLN A 209 -41.93 -17.42 -40.58
N LYS A 210 -42.29 -17.01 -41.80
CA LYS A 210 -41.90 -15.70 -42.32
C LYS A 210 -42.58 -14.59 -41.51
N VAL A 211 -41.77 -13.73 -40.92
CA VAL A 211 -42.24 -12.62 -40.08
C VAL A 211 -42.21 -11.31 -40.86
N THR A 212 -43.31 -10.56 -40.84
CA THR A 212 -43.34 -9.17 -41.33
C THR A 212 -42.71 -8.21 -40.31
N PRO A 213 -42.08 -7.09 -40.73
CA PRO A 213 -41.48 -6.11 -39.83
C PRO A 213 -42.42 -5.53 -38.77
N ASP A 214 -43.72 -5.45 -39.06
CA ASP A 214 -44.74 -4.95 -38.12
C ASP A 214 -44.99 -5.93 -36.98
N TYR A 215 -45.15 -7.22 -37.31
CA TYR A 215 -45.27 -8.29 -36.33
C TYR A 215 -44.05 -8.39 -35.42
N ALA A 216 -42.83 -8.25 -35.96
CA ALA A 216 -41.62 -8.24 -35.13
C ALA A 216 -41.57 -7.07 -34.14
N ARG A 217 -42.07 -5.89 -34.55
CA ARG A 217 -42.18 -4.71 -33.67
C ARG A 217 -43.21 -4.93 -32.58
N GLN A 218 -44.37 -5.49 -32.93
CA GLN A 218 -45.43 -5.81 -31.98
C GLN A 218 -44.96 -6.85 -30.95
N ALA A 219 -44.37 -7.96 -31.40
CA ALA A 219 -43.82 -8.99 -30.52
C ALA A 219 -42.75 -8.45 -29.56
N LYS A 220 -41.90 -7.51 -30.03
CA LYS A 220 -40.92 -6.82 -29.18
C LYS A 220 -41.58 -5.90 -28.15
N GLN A 221 -42.67 -5.22 -28.51
CA GLN A 221 -43.43 -4.37 -27.59
C GLN A 221 -44.14 -5.21 -26.53
N ASP A 222 -44.79 -6.31 -26.93
CA ASP A 222 -45.44 -7.26 -26.03
C ASP A 222 -44.44 -7.89 -25.05
N TRP A 223 -43.24 -8.22 -25.53
CA TRP A 223 -42.14 -8.72 -24.68
C TRP A 223 -41.68 -7.69 -23.64
N LYS A 224 -41.58 -6.41 -24.04
CA LYS A 224 -41.13 -5.30 -23.19
C LYS A 224 -42.21 -4.77 -22.25
N ALA A 225 -43.48 -5.09 -22.46
CA ALA A 225 -44.57 -4.70 -21.56
C ALA A 225 -44.25 -5.18 -20.13
N GLN A 226 -44.39 -4.26 -19.17
CA GLN A 226 -44.16 -4.54 -17.75
C GLN A 226 -45.20 -5.56 -17.27
N GLY A 227 -44.74 -6.60 -16.57
CA GLY A 227 -45.57 -7.58 -15.90
C GLY A 227 -45.09 -7.77 -14.46
N THR A 228 -45.98 -8.22 -13.58
CA THR A 228 -45.66 -8.49 -12.17
C THR A 228 -44.80 -9.75 -12.09
N ALA A 229 -43.91 -9.86 -11.11
CA ALA A 229 -43.15 -11.09 -10.89
C ALA A 229 -44.13 -12.25 -10.62
N GLY A 230 -44.23 -13.20 -11.56
CA GLY A 230 -45.18 -14.31 -11.53
C GLY A 230 -46.18 -14.35 -12.70
N ASP A 231 -46.28 -13.29 -13.51
CA ASP A 231 -47.14 -13.27 -14.69
C ASP A 231 -46.53 -14.09 -15.84
N ILE A 232 -47.32 -15.01 -16.41
CA ILE A 232 -46.94 -15.79 -17.59
C ILE A 232 -47.07 -14.90 -18.83
N LYS A 233 -45.93 -14.53 -19.44
CA LYS A 233 -45.92 -13.81 -20.71
C LYS A 233 -46.28 -14.75 -21.85
N VAL A 234 -47.46 -14.58 -22.44
CA VAL A 234 -47.89 -15.35 -23.62
C VAL A 234 -47.50 -14.58 -24.87
N LEU A 235 -46.60 -15.15 -25.67
CA LEU A 235 -46.25 -14.66 -27.01
C LEU A 235 -46.99 -15.50 -28.06
N GLY A 236 -47.63 -14.86 -29.04
CA GLY A 236 -48.34 -15.56 -30.12
C GLY A 236 -47.41 -16.26 -31.13
N ASN A 237 -47.98 -17.18 -31.91
CA ASN A 237 -47.38 -17.89 -33.07
C ASN A 237 -45.96 -18.44 -32.91
N ASN A 238 -45.82 -19.60 -32.26
CA ASN A 238 -44.65 -20.48 -32.35
C ASN A 238 -43.29 -19.76 -32.14
N LEU A 239 -43.27 -18.74 -31.29
CA LEU A 239 -42.04 -18.05 -30.89
C LEU A 239 -41.38 -18.86 -29.76
N SER A 240 -40.17 -19.33 -30.04
CA SER A 240 -39.30 -19.98 -29.05
C SER A 240 -38.27 -18.97 -28.56
N TYR A 241 -38.16 -18.81 -27.24
CA TYR A 241 -37.07 -18.07 -26.64
C TYR A 241 -35.82 -18.95 -26.61
N VAL A 242 -34.78 -18.53 -27.33
CA VAL A 242 -33.47 -19.18 -27.28
C VAL A 242 -32.60 -18.34 -26.35
N PRO A 243 -32.33 -18.81 -25.12
CA PRO A 243 -31.34 -18.15 -24.27
C PRO A 243 -29.96 -18.30 -24.91
N LEU A 244 -29.20 -17.22 -24.96
CA LEU A 244 -27.77 -17.33 -25.21
C LEU A 244 -27.14 -17.71 -23.87
N ASP A 245 -26.54 -18.89 -23.79
CA ASP A 245 -26.10 -19.48 -22.53
C ASP A 245 -24.96 -18.64 -21.93
N MET A 246 -25.25 -17.92 -20.85
CA MET A 246 -24.32 -16.98 -20.21
C MET A 246 -23.46 -17.63 -19.11
N LYS A 247 -23.80 -18.84 -18.66
CA LYS A 247 -23.21 -19.48 -17.48
C LYS A 247 -21.68 -19.70 -17.52
N PRO A 248 -21.05 -20.05 -18.65
CA PRO A 248 -19.60 -20.27 -18.67
C PRO A 248 -18.77 -18.99 -18.46
N ALA A 249 -19.27 -17.84 -18.92
CA ALA A 249 -18.54 -16.57 -18.83
C ALA A 249 -18.48 -16.05 -17.39
N ASP A 250 -19.58 -16.18 -16.63
CA ASP A 250 -19.66 -15.73 -15.24
C ASP A 250 -18.65 -16.45 -14.33
N LEU A 251 -18.50 -17.77 -14.50
CA LEU A 251 -17.50 -18.57 -13.77
C LEU A 251 -16.07 -18.15 -14.13
N GLN A 252 -15.79 -17.95 -15.42
CA GLN A 252 -14.47 -17.54 -15.88
C GLN A 252 -14.09 -16.12 -15.40
N PHE A 253 -15.06 -15.20 -15.30
CA PHE A 253 -14.82 -13.88 -14.70
C PHE A 253 -14.52 -13.95 -13.20
N LEU A 254 -15.17 -14.86 -12.47
CA LEU A 254 -14.89 -15.07 -11.05
C LEU A 254 -13.49 -15.66 -10.83
N GLU A 255 -13.10 -16.64 -11.64
CA GLU A 255 -11.75 -17.21 -11.61
C GLU A 255 -10.67 -16.17 -11.91
N THR A 256 -10.88 -15.37 -12.95
CA THR A 256 -9.96 -14.26 -13.33
C THR A 256 -9.84 -13.25 -12.18
N GLN A 257 -10.97 -12.86 -11.58
CA GLN A 257 -10.97 -11.90 -10.46
C GLN A 257 -10.25 -12.46 -9.21
N LYS A 258 -10.42 -13.74 -8.89
CA LYS A 258 -9.69 -14.41 -7.81
C LYS A 258 -8.19 -14.42 -8.11
N PHE A 259 -7.80 -14.80 -9.32
CA PHE A 259 -6.41 -14.82 -9.75
C PHE A 259 -5.75 -13.45 -9.67
N ASP A 260 -6.39 -12.40 -10.20
CA ASP A 260 -5.89 -11.02 -10.14
C ASP A 260 -5.71 -10.55 -8.69
N THR A 261 -6.65 -10.89 -7.80
CA THR A 261 -6.57 -10.57 -6.38
C THR A 261 -5.35 -11.23 -5.73
N THR A 262 -5.12 -12.51 -6.02
CA THR A 262 -3.95 -13.26 -5.51
C THR A 262 -2.64 -12.71 -6.08
N GLN A 263 -2.59 -12.34 -7.36
CA GLN A 263 -1.40 -11.74 -7.97
C GLN A 263 -1.05 -10.41 -7.31
N ILE A 264 -2.04 -9.52 -7.11
CA ILE A 264 -1.81 -8.22 -6.47
C ILE A 264 -1.43 -8.40 -4.99
N ALA A 265 -2.05 -9.35 -4.28
CA ALA A 265 -1.66 -9.65 -2.90
C ALA A 265 -0.20 -10.14 -2.80
N ARG A 266 0.21 -11.03 -3.72
CA ARG A 266 1.59 -11.51 -3.83
C ARG A 266 2.56 -10.37 -4.11
N LEU A 267 2.21 -9.48 -5.04
CA LEU A 267 3.02 -8.32 -5.40
C LEU A 267 3.24 -7.39 -4.21
N LEU A 268 2.23 -7.21 -3.37
CA LEU A 268 2.32 -6.40 -2.15
C LEU A 268 2.97 -7.12 -0.97
N GLY A 269 3.27 -8.42 -1.08
CA GLY A 269 3.82 -9.24 -0.01
C GLY A 269 2.83 -9.55 1.13
N ILE A 270 1.53 -9.32 0.94
CA ILE A 270 0.55 -9.45 2.02
C ILE A 270 -0.04 -10.87 2.02
N PRO A 271 0.01 -11.59 3.15
CA PRO A 271 -0.67 -12.88 3.30
C PRO A 271 -2.16 -12.78 2.96
N ALA A 272 -2.67 -13.78 2.24
CA ALA A 272 -4.07 -13.83 1.81
C ALA A 272 -5.07 -13.78 2.99
N SER A 273 -4.69 -14.35 4.14
CA SER A 273 -5.45 -14.32 5.39
C SER A 273 -5.70 -12.88 5.90
N ILE A 274 -4.72 -11.99 5.74
CA ILE A 274 -4.81 -10.58 6.15
C ILE A 274 -5.62 -9.75 5.15
N MET A 275 -5.56 -10.12 3.87
CA MET A 275 -6.36 -9.51 2.81
C MET A 275 -7.84 -9.93 2.82
N LEU A 276 -8.23 -10.85 3.72
CA LEU A 276 -9.57 -11.46 3.76
C LEU A 276 -9.99 -12.07 2.41
N ALA A 277 -9.01 -12.51 1.62
CA ALA A 277 -9.26 -13.25 0.40
C ALA A 277 -9.59 -14.70 0.78
N ALA A 278 -10.74 -15.21 0.33
CA ALA A 278 -11.12 -16.58 0.58
C ALA A 278 -10.07 -17.53 -0.02
N VAL A 279 -9.32 -18.21 0.86
CA VAL A 279 -8.43 -19.29 0.46
C VAL A 279 -9.29 -20.56 0.45
N ASP A 280 -9.86 -20.89 -0.71
CA ASP A 280 -10.67 -22.10 -0.88
C ASP A 280 -9.84 -23.32 -0.45
N GLY A 281 -10.32 -24.04 0.57
CA GLY A 281 -9.74 -25.31 1.02
C GLY A 281 -8.59 -25.23 2.05
N SER A 282 -8.18 -24.05 2.52
CA SER A 282 -7.18 -23.99 3.59
C SER A 282 -7.82 -24.10 4.98
N ASN A 283 -7.56 -25.21 5.67
CA ASN A 283 -7.75 -25.30 7.12
C ASN A 283 -6.67 -24.41 7.79
N LEU A 284 -6.93 -23.10 7.88
CA LEU A 284 -6.05 -22.17 8.60
C LEU A 284 -6.15 -22.46 10.10
N THR A 285 -5.23 -23.27 10.61
CA THR A 285 -5.02 -23.42 12.06
C THR A 285 -4.39 -22.15 12.62
N TYR A 286 -4.68 -21.81 13.88
CA TYR A 286 -4.13 -20.63 14.57
C TYR A 286 -2.60 -20.50 14.46
N SER A 287 -1.86 -21.62 14.60
CA SER A 287 -0.40 -21.66 14.46
C SER A 287 0.09 -21.23 13.06
N ASN A 288 -0.64 -21.56 11.99
CA ASN A 288 -0.28 -21.15 10.62
C ASN A 288 -0.47 -19.65 10.41
N ILE A 289 -1.43 -19.04 11.12
CA ILE A 289 -1.71 -17.61 11.04
C ILE A 289 -0.59 -16.82 11.73
N GLU A 290 -0.14 -17.24 12.90
CA GLU A 290 0.98 -16.59 13.60
C GLU A 290 2.27 -16.62 12.79
N GLN A 291 2.60 -17.75 12.18
CA GLN A 291 3.75 -17.85 11.26
C GLN A 291 3.61 -16.90 10.07
N SER A 292 2.41 -16.79 9.48
CA SER A 292 2.15 -15.85 8.39
C SER A 292 2.35 -14.39 8.80
N TRP A 293 2.04 -14.03 10.04
CA TRP A 293 2.28 -12.67 10.57
C TRP A 293 3.77 -12.39 10.75
N ILE A 294 4.55 -13.38 11.19
CA ILE A 294 6.01 -13.27 11.31
C ILE A 294 6.63 -13.07 9.93
N GLU A 295 6.27 -13.91 8.95
CA GLU A 295 6.75 -13.76 7.57
C GLU A 295 6.39 -12.41 6.96
N PHE A 296 5.17 -11.92 7.24
CA PHE A 296 4.74 -10.60 6.80
C PHE A 296 5.58 -9.47 7.41
N ALA A 297 5.87 -9.54 8.72
CA ALA A 297 6.74 -8.58 9.39
C ALA A 297 8.17 -8.61 8.81
N ASP A 298 8.77 -9.81 8.77
CA ASP A 298 10.19 -10.00 8.45
C ASP A 298 10.53 -9.74 6.97
N TYR A 299 9.65 -10.13 6.04
CA TYR A 299 9.95 -10.01 4.61
C TYR A 299 9.26 -8.83 3.93
N THR A 300 8.12 -8.38 4.44
CA THR A 300 7.34 -7.32 3.77
C THR A 300 7.44 -6.00 4.50
N LEU A 301 7.10 -5.95 5.78
CA LEU A 301 7.11 -4.70 6.53
C LEU A 301 8.54 -4.19 6.79
N ALA A 302 9.50 -5.11 6.99
CA ALA A 302 10.93 -4.81 7.13
C ALA A 302 11.49 -3.98 5.96
N ALA A 303 11.04 -4.24 4.73
CA ALA A 303 11.51 -3.53 3.53
C ALA A 303 11.14 -2.02 3.55
N TYR A 304 10.01 -1.66 4.16
CA TYR A 304 9.60 -0.26 4.29
C TYR A 304 10.18 0.39 5.54
N THR A 305 10.15 -0.34 6.66
CA THR A 305 10.63 0.15 7.95
C THR A 305 12.13 0.38 7.94
N GLY A 306 12.93 -0.49 7.30
CA GLY A 306 14.38 -0.30 7.18
C GLY A 306 14.76 1.02 6.50
N GLU A 307 14.10 1.38 5.39
CA GLU A 307 14.33 2.66 4.71
C GLU A 307 13.93 3.87 5.59
N ILE A 308 12.89 3.73 6.41
CA ILE A 308 12.44 4.76 7.35
C ILE A 308 13.41 4.86 8.55
N GLU A 309 13.93 3.73 9.03
CA GLU A 309 14.97 3.67 10.07
C GLU A 309 16.24 4.34 9.58
N GLU A 310 16.69 4.07 8.35
CA GLU A 310 17.85 4.72 7.75
C GLU A 310 17.67 6.25 7.67
N LEU A 311 16.48 6.71 7.26
CA LEU A 311 16.13 8.13 7.30
C LEU A 311 16.28 8.69 8.71
N PHE A 312 15.68 8.06 9.73
CA PHE A 312 15.76 8.56 11.10
C PHE A 312 17.18 8.48 11.68
N ASN A 313 17.94 7.43 11.37
CA ASN A 313 19.34 7.26 11.77
C ASN A 313 20.21 8.40 11.26
N ARG A 314 19.94 8.91 10.06
CA ARG A 314 20.64 10.08 9.50
C ARG A 314 20.33 11.38 10.24
N LEU A 315 19.16 11.47 10.86
CA LEU A 315 18.69 12.65 11.61
C LEU A 315 19.16 12.64 13.06
N LEU A 316 19.59 11.49 13.57
CA LEU A 316 20.08 11.33 14.92
C LEU A 316 21.56 11.68 15.07
N PRO A 317 21.99 12.10 16.28
CA PRO A 317 23.40 12.20 16.60
C PRO A 317 24.13 10.86 16.44
N ARG A 318 25.43 10.93 16.12
CA ARG A 318 26.28 9.73 15.99
C ARG A 318 26.20 8.84 17.24
N GLY A 319 26.13 7.53 17.01
CA GLY A 319 26.03 6.52 18.07
C GLY A 319 24.61 6.24 18.55
N ARG A 320 23.60 6.95 18.03
CA ARG A 320 22.20 6.60 18.22
C ARG A 320 21.58 6.08 16.93
N THR A 321 20.66 5.14 17.08
CA THR A 321 19.85 4.63 15.97
C THR A 321 18.38 4.57 16.36
N ALA A 322 17.49 4.77 15.41
CA ALA A 322 16.06 4.53 15.54
C ALA A 322 15.77 3.10 15.05
N ALA A 323 14.93 2.37 15.80
CA ALA A 323 14.49 1.04 15.42
C ALA A 323 13.00 0.86 15.72
N PHE A 324 12.28 0.23 14.81
CA PHE A 324 10.90 -0.19 15.03
C PHE A 324 10.82 -1.37 16.00
N ASP A 325 9.81 -1.34 16.88
CA ASP A 325 9.58 -2.41 17.85
C ASP A 325 8.60 -3.45 17.32
N TRP A 326 9.14 -4.54 16.77
CA TRP A 326 8.38 -5.67 16.26
C TRP A 326 7.75 -6.54 17.36
N ASP A 327 8.34 -6.56 18.55
CA ASP A 327 7.89 -7.41 19.65
C ASP A 327 6.56 -6.89 20.20
N SER A 328 6.43 -5.57 20.28
CA SER A 328 5.18 -4.91 20.69
C SER A 328 3.99 -5.13 19.73
N SER A 329 4.27 -5.46 18.46
CA SER A 329 3.23 -5.76 17.46
C SER A 329 2.66 -7.16 17.61
N ARG A 330 3.42 -8.07 18.24
CA ARG A 330 2.95 -9.41 18.57
C ARG A 330 2.01 -9.26 19.75
N ARG A 331 0.71 -9.16 19.46
CA ARG A 331 -0.33 -9.41 20.47
C ARG A 331 -0.29 -10.91 20.80
N ALA A 332 0.76 -11.33 21.51
CA ALA A 332 0.85 -12.68 22.04
C ALA A 332 -0.37 -12.93 22.93
N ASP A 333 -0.86 -14.17 22.94
CA ASP A 333 -1.81 -14.61 23.96
C ASP A 333 -1.25 -14.20 25.33
N MET A 334 -2.13 -13.65 26.16
CA MET A 334 -1.80 -13.25 27.51
C MET A 334 -1.17 -14.40 28.29
N ALA A 335 -1.61 -15.65 28.01
CA ALA A 335 -1.05 -16.85 28.59
C ALA A 335 0.44 -17.06 28.22
N ASP A 336 0.78 -17.01 26.93
CA ASP A 336 2.15 -17.20 26.46
C ASP A 336 3.08 -16.08 26.93
N ARG A 337 2.60 -14.84 26.96
CA ARG A 337 3.36 -13.69 27.45
C ARG A 337 3.70 -13.82 28.94
N PHE A 338 2.73 -14.22 29.77
CA PHE A 338 2.98 -14.46 31.19
C PHE A 338 3.87 -15.67 31.45
N ASN A 339 3.74 -16.74 30.65
CA ASN A 339 4.65 -17.88 30.73
C ASN A 339 6.09 -17.48 30.39
N ALA A 340 6.29 -16.66 29.35
CA ALA A 340 7.61 -16.15 28.98
C ALA A 340 8.21 -15.29 30.11
N TYR A 341 7.44 -14.40 30.73
CA TYR A 341 7.92 -13.61 31.88
C TYR A 341 8.25 -14.49 33.07
N LYS A 342 7.44 -15.52 33.37
CA LYS A 342 7.75 -16.48 34.42
C LYS A 342 9.09 -17.16 34.16
N THR A 343 9.30 -17.69 32.96
CA THR A 343 10.59 -18.31 32.58
C THR A 343 11.75 -17.32 32.66
N ALA A 344 11.54 -16.05 32.30
CA ALA A 344 12.58 -15.01 32.37
C ALA A 344 12.96 -14.64 33.81
N LEU A 345 11.96 -14.51 34.69
CA LEU A 345 12.16 -14.27 36.13
C LEU A 345 12.83 -15.49 36.79
N ASP A 346 12.39 -16.70 36.47
CA ASP A 346 12.96 -17.95 37.00
C ASP A 346 14.43 -18.12 36.56
N ALA A 347 14.78 -17.71 35.34
CA ALA A 347 16.15 -17.74 34.81
C ALA A 347 17.01 -16.58 35.30
N GLY A 348 16.44 -15.58 35.99
CA GLY A 348 17.16 -14.49 36.65
C GLY A 348 17.79 -13.44 35.73
N TRP A 349 17.49 -13.45 34.42
CA TRP A 349 17.99 -12.43 33.48
C TRP A 349 17.07 -11.21 33.37
N MET A 350 15.85 -11.28 33.92
CA MET A 350 14.91 -10.16 34.00
C MET A 350 14.45 -9.94 35.44
N GLN A 351 14.30 -8.68 35.84
CA GLN A 351 13.81 -8.27 37.15
C GLN A 351 12.30 -8.01 37.13
N ILE A 352 11.64 -8.11 38.30
CA ILE A 352 10.20 -7.84 38.43
C ILE A 352 9.85 -6.43 37.95
N ASN A 353 10.70 -5.44 38.27
CA ASN A 353 10.48 -4.05 37.84
C ASN A 353 10.64 -3.85 36.32
N GLU A 354 11.45 -4.67 35.64
CA GLU A 354 11.58 -4.63 34.18
C GLU A 354 10.33 -5.22 33.50
N VAL A 355 9.78 -6.32 34.04
CA VAL A 355 8.49 -6.87 33.58
C VAL A 355 7.38 -5.82 33.76
N ARG A 356 7.35 -5.14 34.91
CA ARG A 356 6.36 -4.08 35.19
C ARG A 356 6.50 -2.89 34.25
N ALA A 357 7.73 -2.46 33.95
CA ALA A 357 7.98 -1.40 32.97
C ALA A 357 7.46 -1.79 31.57
N ARG A 358 7.66 -3.04 31.14
CA ARG A 358 7.11 -3.55 29.86
C ARG A 358 5.58 -3.58 29.82
N GLU A 359 4.93 -3.82 30.95
CA GLU A 359 3.47 -3.77 31.10
C GLU A 359 2.93 -2.36 31.43
N ALA A 360 3.78 -1.33 31.36
CA ALA A 360 3.44 0.06 31.72
C ALA A 360 2.87 0.21 33.15
N LEU A 361 3.33 -0.63 34.08
CA LEU A 361 2.99 -0.59 35.50
C LEU A 361 4.06 0.18 36.29
N PRO A 362 3.68 0.92 37.35
CA PRO A 362 4.65 1.61 38.20
C PRO A 362 5.60 0.61 38.87
N PRO A 363 6.89 0.93 39.05
CA PRO A 363 7.85 0.03 39.70
C PRO A 363 7.42 -0.27 41.13
N LEU A 364 7.78 -1.46 41.62
CA LEU A 364 7.68 -1.77 43.05
C LEU A 364 8.86 -1.10 43.75
N GLU A 365 8.59 -0.41 44.86
CA GLU A 365 9.63 0.07 45.75
C GLU A 365 10.37 -1.13 46.32
N THR A 366 11.68 -1.22 46.07
CA THR A 366 12.54 -2.21 46.69
C THR A 366 12.66 -1.87 48.16
N ASN A 367 11.84 -2.50 49.01
CA ASN A 367 12.11 -2.57 50.43
C ASN A 367 13.34 -3.47 50.62
N GLU A 368 14.53 -2.89 50.54
CA GLU A 368 15.74 -3.46 51.15
C GLU A 368 15.56 -3.40 52.67
N THR A 369 14.71 -4.26 53.22
CA THR A 369 14.87 -4.66 54.61
C THR A 369 15.91 -5.76 54.59
N THR A 370 17.18 -5.37 54.73
CA THR A 370 18.23 -6.24 55.22
C THR A 370 17.66 -7.04 56.39
N SER A 371 17.44 -8.33 56.19
CA SER A 371 17.32 -9.29 57.28
C SER A 371 18.69 -9.40 57.94
N ASN A 372 19.06 -8.36 58.70
CA ASN A 372 20.03 -8.49 59.76
C ASN A 372 19.35 -9.36 60.82
N ALA A 373 19.52 -10.67 60.68
CA ALA A 373 19.41 -11.58 61.79
C ALA A 373 20.48 -11.14 62.81
N GLY A 374 20.05 -10.30 63.76
CA GLY A 374 20.80 -10.03 64.97
C GLY A 374 20.83 -11.31 65.80
N ASP A 375 21.91 -12.06 65.65
CA ASP A 375 22.40 -13.01 66.65
C ASP A 375 22.98 -12.23 67.84
N GLY A 376 22.74 -12.72 69.06
CA GLY A 376 23.27 -12.17 70.31
C GLY A 376 22.21 -11.85 71.36
N GLY A 377 21.87 -12.83 72.20
CA GLY A 377 20.96 -12.67 73.33
C GLY A 377 21.60 -12.06 74.59
N GLU A 378 20.71 -11.74 75.55
CA GLU A 378 20.80 -11.86 77.02
C GLU A 378 19.95 -10.76 77.69
N GLY A 379 19.16 -11.14 78.71
CA GLY A 379 18.48 -10.18 79.60
C GLY A 379 17.10 -10.61 80.07
N GLU A 380 17.07 -11.58 80.97
CA GLU A 380 15.91 -12.08 81.70
C GLU A 380 15.43 -11.11 82.80
N GLN A 381 14.16 -11.30 83.21
CA GLN A 381 13.51 -10.96 84.51
C GLN A 381 12.69 -9.65 84.69
N ASP A 382 11.40 -9.91 84.98
CA ASP A 382 10.60 -9.44 86.11
C ASP A 382 9.39 -8.48 85.93
N ALA A 383 8.31 -8.95 86.57
CA ALA A 383 7.26 -8.24 87.31
C ALA A 383 5.90 -7.96 86.65
N ALA A 384 4.98 -8.92 86.89
CA ALA A 384 3.66 -8.75 87.52
C ALA A 384 2.79 -7.50 87.21
N ALA A 385 1.61 -7.75 86.62
CA ALA A 385 0.29 -7.42 87.20
C ALA A 385 -0.82 -8.17 86.43
#